data_AF-R0GIJ6-F1
#
_entry.id   AF-R0GIJ6-F1
#
_cell.length_a   1.000
_cell.length_b   1.000
_cell.length_c   1.000
_cell.angle_alpha   90.00
_cell.angle_beta   90.00
_cell.angle_gamma   90.00
#
_symmetry.space_group_name_H-M   'P 1'
#
loop_
_entity.id
_entity.type
_entity.pdbx_description
1 polymer ?
#
loop_
_entity_poly.entity_id
_entity_poly.type
_entity_poly.pdbx_seq_one_letter_code
_entity_poly.pdbx_strand_id
1 'polypeptide(L)'
;MATISFSHNHQPSDNRRGGSHHHRHGPVVEEIEGLIKVFNDGCVERPPIVPTVSPTLHPSAKATAFDIKLSNDTLIRVYIPEAAASPSVTLPLLVYFHGGGFCVGSTAWSCYHDFLTSLAVKTRCVVVSVNYRLAPEHRLPAAYDDGVNVVSWLVKQHISHGGYSSWV
;
A
#
# COMPACT_ATOMS: atom_id res chain seq x y z
N MET A 1 3.30 15.23 -26.55
CA MET A 1 3.52 15.59 -25.14
C MET A 1 2.17 15.78 -24.50
N ALA A 2 1.84 14.98 -23.48
CA ALA A 2 0.64 15.17 -22.69
C ALA A 2 1.07 15.38 -21.24
N THR A 3 0.80 16.58 -20.73
CA THR A 3 0.97 16.96 -19.33
C THR A 3 -0.37 16.76 -18.64
N ILE A 4 -0.40 16.03 -17.54
CA ILE A 4 -1.57 15.98 -16.65
C ILE A 4 -1.26 16.87 -15.44
N SER A 5 -2.07 17.90 -15.25
CA SER A 5 -1.99 18.83 -14.13
C SER A 5 -2.92 18.36 -13.00
N PHE A 6 -2.43 18.39 -11.75
CA PHE A 6 -3.27 18.19 -10.57
C PHE A 6 -3.63 19.55 -9.97
N SER A 7 -4.90 19.93 -10.05
CA SER A 7 -5.44 21.03 -9.26
C SER A 7 -5.68 20.56 -7.81
N HIS A 8 -4.84 21.01 -6.88
CA HIS A 8 -5.15 21.00 -5.46
C HIS A 8 -5.89 22.29 -5.10
N ASN A 9 -7.15 22.16 -4.63
CA ASN A 9 -7.57 22.77 -3.37
C ASN A 9 -9.03 22.41 -3.07
N HIS A 10 -9.21 21.62 -2.02
CA HIS A 10 -10.44 21.59 -1.24
C HIS A 10 -10.05 22.10 0.16
N GLN A 11 -10.47 23.31 0.51
CA GLN A 11 -10.49 23.73 1.91
C GLN A 11 -11.72 23.10 2.57
N PRO A 12 -11.59 22.46 3.75
CA PRO A 12 -12.70 22.35 4.67
C PRO A 12 -12.65 23.52 5.65
N SER A 13 -13.77 24.22 5.71
CA SER A 13 -14.12 25.18 6.76
C SER A 13 -14.03 24.54 8.14
N ASP A 14 -13.33 25.21 9.05
CA ASP A 14 -13.29 24.93 10.48
C ASP A 14 -14.69 25.09 11.07
N ASN A 15 -15.26 24.01 11.62
CA ASN A 15 -16.46 24.10 12.44
C ASN A 15 -16.33 23.23 13.69
N ARG A 16 -16.15 23.91 14.82
CA ARG A 16 -16.14 23.36 16.17
C ARG A 16 -17.48 22.71 16.50
N ARG A 17 -17.44 21.49 17.03
CA ARG A 17 -18.25 20.89 18.12
C ARG A 17 -18.49 19.39 17.85
N GLY A 18 -18.03 18.55 18.76
CA GLY A 18 -18.40 17.14 18.80
C GLY A 18 -17.74 16.47 19.99
N GLY A 19 -18.53 16.11 21.00
CA GLY A 19 -18.05 15.41 22.19
C GLY A 19 -17.48 14.04 21.83
N SER A 20 -16.44 13.62 22.56
CA SER A 20 -15.87 12.28 22.48
C SER A 20 -16.91 11.25 22.93
N HIS A 21 -17.70 10.73 21.99
CA HIS A 21 -18.44 9.50 22.19
C HIS A 21 -17.43 8.36 22.12
N HIS A 22 -16.92 7.93 23.29
CA HIS A 22 -16.33 6.62 23.41
C HIS A 22 -17.42 5.60 23.08
N HIS A 23 -17.47 5.13 21.82
CA HIS A 23 -18.20 3.93 21.49
C HIS A 23 -17.56 2.80 22.29
N ARG A 24 -18.21 2.45 23.41
CA ARG A 24 -17.88 1.24 24.13
C ARG A 24 -18.28 0.10 23.22
N HIS A 25 -17.30 -0.45 22.51
CA HIS A 25 -17.47 -1.73 21.83
C HIS A 25 -17.97 -2.78 22.83
N GLY A 26 -18.64 -3.81 22.32
CA GLY A 26 -19.01 -4.96 23.15
C GLY A 26 -17.79 -5.70 23.72
N PRO A 27 -17.95 -6.84 24.40
CA PRO A 27 -16.82 -7.63 24.86
C PRO A 27 -15.91 -8.07 23.70
N VAL A 28 -14.60 -8.08 23.95
CA VAL A 28 -13.60 -8.71 23.07
C VAL A 28 -13.84 -10.22 23.04
N VAL A 29 -13.93 -10.80 21.84
CA VAL A 29 -14.15 -12.24 21.62
C VAL A 29 -12.90 -12.96 21.13
N GLU A 30 -12.04 -12.26 20.40
CA GLU A 30 -10.74 -12.76 19.99
C GLU A 30 -9.69 -11.65 20.14
N GLU A 31 -8.51 -11.99 20.63
CA GLU A 31 -7.41 -11.05 20.80
C GLU A 31 -6.07 -11.75 20.57
N ILE A 32 -5.18 -11.04 19.88
CA ILE A 32 -3.74 -11.25 19.98
C ILE A 32 -3.20 -9.97 20.59
N GLU A 33 -2.71 -10.05 21.83
CA GLU A 33 -2.36 -8.89 22.64
C GLU A 33 -1.41 -7.95 21.89
N GLY A 34 -1.79 -6.66 21.85
CA GLY A 34 -1.06 -5.61 21.17
C GLY A 34 -1.17 -5.61 19.64
N LEU A 35 -1.76 -6.64 19.01
CA LEU A 35 -1.79 -6.78 17.54
C LEU A 35 -3.17 -6.54 16.94
N ILE A 36 -4.19 -7.21 17.47
CA ILE A 36 -5.56 -7.14 16.96
C ILE A 36 -6.56 -7.51 18.05
N LYS A 37 -7.68 -6.79 18.10
CA LYS A 37 -8.84 -7.10 18.93
C LYS A 37 -10.08 -7.21 18.05
N VAL A 38 -10.85 -8.26 18.25
CA VAL A 38 -12.13 -8.49 17.59
C VAL A 38 -13.22 -8.47 18.66
N PHE A 39 -14.22 -7.61 18.46
CA PHE A 39 -15.34 -7.44 19.37
C PHE A 39 -16.54 -8.26 18.92
N ASN A 40 -17.43 -8.61 19.85
CA ASN A 40 -18.61 -9.43 19.54
C ASN A 40 -19.62 -8.76 18.58
N ASP A 41 -19.53 -7.44 18.41
CA ASP A 41 -20.32 -6.65 17.46
C ASP A 41 -19.71 -6.65 16.04
N GLY A 42 -18.61 -7.37 15.83
CA GLY A 42 -17.89 -7.44 14.57
C GLY A 42 -16.88 -6.32 14.34
N CYS A 43 -16.75 -5.37 15.28
CA CYS A 43 -15.71 -4.34 15.20
C CYS A 43 -14.32 -4.97 15.35
N VAL A 44 -13.34 -4.41 14.63
CA VAL A 44 -11.94 -4.83 14.68
C VAL A 44 -11.09 -3.61 14.99
N GLU A 45 -10.33 -3.68 16.08
CA GLU A 45 -9.31 -2.69 16.41
C GLU A 45 -7.92 -3.28 16.14
N ARG A 46 -7.08 -2.50 15.45
CA ARG A 46 -5.67 -2.80 15.23
C ARG A 46 -4.84 -1.68 15.86
N PRO A 47 -4.20 -1.92 17.02
CA PRO A 47 -3.32 -0.93 17.63
C PRO A 47 -2.18 -0.51 16.68
N PRO A 48 -1.76 0.76 16.69
CA PRO A 48 -0.73 1.27 15.80
C PRO A 48 0.67 0.83 16.25
N ILE A 49 0.99 -0.45 16.10
CA ILE A 49 2.29 -1.02 16.50
C ILE A 49 3.45 -0.61 15.61
N VAL A 50 3.16 -0.24 14.37
CA VAL A 50 4.15 0.24 13.40
C VAL A 50 3.64 1.56 12.82
N PRO A 51 4.45 2.63 12.82
CA PRO A 51 4.08 3.89 12.20
C PRO A 51 3.77 3.73 10.72
N THR A 52 2.70 4.36 10.25
CA THR A 52 2.42 4.48 8.82
C THR A 52 3.09 5.71 8.24
N VAL A 53 3.68 5.57 7.06
CA VAL A 53 4.36 6.65 6.33
C VAL A 53 3.77 6.86 4.95
N SER A 54 3.76 8.12 4.51
CA SER A 54 3.53 8.51 3.12
C SER A 54 4.54 7.83 2.19
N PRO A 55 4.28 7.74 0.87
CA PRO A 55 5.24 7.16 -0.07
C PRO A 55 6.49 8.02 -0.28
N THR A 56 6.59 9.19 0.36
CA THR A 56 7.75 10.08 0.28
C THR A 56 9.02 9.41 0.80
N LEU A 57 10.07 9.47 0.00
CA LEU A 57 11.40 8.98 0.38
C LEU A 57 12.31 10.13 0.81
N HIS A 58 13.31 9.81 1.63
CA HIS A 58 14.37 10.77 1.96
C HIS A 58 15.09 11.21 0.68
N PRO A 59 15.52 12.47 0.52
CA PRO A 59 16.18 12.94 -0.71
C PRO A 59 17.45 12.17 -1.11
N SER A 60 18.11 11.52 -0.16
CA SER A 60 19.27 10.65 -0.43
C SER A 60 18.90 9.23 -0.89
N ALA A 61 17.62 8.86 -0.87
CA ALA A 61 17.15 7.60 -1.39
C ALA A 61 17.33 7.59 -2.91
N LYS A 62 18.03 6.59 -3.42
CA LYS A 62 18.24 6.39 -4.87
C LYS A 62 17.04 5.70 -5.53
N ALA A 63 15.84 6.10 -5.13
CA ALA A 63 14.58 5.56 -5.60
C ALA A 63 13.48 6.62 -5.45
N THR A 64 12.38 6.41 -6.18
CA THR A 64 11.12 7.12 -5.98
C THR A 64 10.06 6.13 -5.52
N ALA A 65 9.06 6.60 -4.77
CA ALA A 65 7.90 5.79 -4.43
C ALA A 65 6.60 6.58 -4.51
N PHE A 66 5.53 5.90 -4.89
CA PHE A 66 4.19 6.47 -5.04
C PHE A 66 3.12 5.38 -4.93
N ASP A 67 1.90 5.79 -4.61
CA ASP A 67 0.76 4.89 -4.45
C ASP A 67 -0.14 4.92 -5.69
N ILE A 68 -0.62 3.75 -6.12
CA ILE A 68 -1.63 3.61 -7.17
C ILE A 68 -2.85 2.90 -6.57
N LYS A 69 -4.01 3.53 -6.68
CA LYS A 69 -5.29 2.92 -6.29
C LYS A 69 -5.85 2.14 -7.48
N LEU A 70 -5.94 0.82 -7.35
CA LEU A 70 -6.44 -0.07 -8.41
C LEU A 70 -7.96 -0.27 -8.34
N SER A 71 -8.52 -0.25 -7.13
CA SER A 71 -9.94 -0.39 -6.85
C SER A 71 -10.28 0.36 -5.55
N ASN A 72 -11.54 0.29 -5.09
CA ASN A 72 -11.90 0.89 -3.80
C ASN A 72 -11.13 0.27 -2.63
N ASP A 73 -10.82 -1.02 -2.72
CA ASP A 73 -10.27 -1.80 -1.61
C ASP A 73 -8.83 -2.27 -1.85
N THR A 74 -8.26 -1.98 -3.02
CA THR A 74 -6.89 -2.42 -3.38
C THR A 74 -6.04 -1.22 -3.79
N LEU A 75 -4.95 -1.04 -3.05
CA LEU A 75 -3.90 -0.06 -3.32
C LEU A 75 -2.57 -0.79 -3.45
N ILE A 76 -1.69 -0.27 -4.30
CA ILE A 76 -0.30 -0.72 -4.38
C ILE A 76 0.62 0.47 -4.13
N ARG A 77 1.78 0.23 -3.50
CA ARG A 77 2.89 1.17 -3.47
C ARG A 77 3.99 0.69 -4.41
N VAL A 78 4.41 1.55 -5.32
CA VAL A 78 5.45 1.26 -6.30
C VAL A 78 6.74 1.94 -5.86
N TYR A 79 7.86 1.22 -5.95
CA TYR A 79 9.20 1.74 -5.72
C TYR A 79 10.01 1.57 -7.01
N ILE A 80 10.55 2.67 -7.53
CA ILE A 80 11.35 2.69 -8.75
C ILE A 80 12.78 3.11 -8.39
N PRO A 81 13.80 2.26 -8.58
CA PRO A 81 15.17 2.65 -8.33
C PRO A 81 15.64 3.62 -9.43
N GLU A 82 16.53 4.56 -9.07
CA GLU A 82 17.08 5.57 -10.00
C GLU A 82 17.78 4.95 -11.22
N ALA A 83 18.26 3.71 -11.11
CA ALA A 83 18.77 2.93 -12.25
C ALA A 83 17.76 2.78 -13.40
N ALA A 84 16.47 3.01 -13.16
CA ALA A 84 15.40 3.03 -14.17
C ALA A 84 15.37 4.31 -15.01
N ALA A 85 16.12 5.36 -14.63
CA ALA A 85 16.08 6.66 -15.33
C ALA A 85 16.67 6.63 -16.75
N SER A 86 17.29 5.52 -17.16
CA SER A 86 17.77 5.34 -18.52
C SER A 86 16.71 4.63 -19.38
N PRO A 87 16.18 5.27 -20.45
CA PRO A 87 15.07 4.74 -21.24
C PRO A 87 15.38 3.44 -22.01
N SER A 88 16.64 3.01 -22.06
CA SER A 88 17.06 1.75 -22.68
C SER A 88 17.16 0.58 -21.70
N VAL A 89 16.89 0.79 -20.40
CA VAL A 89 17.06 -0.23 -19.37
C VAL A 89 15.71 -0.84 -18.99
N THR A 90 15.53 -2.12 -19.29
CA THR A 90 14.43 -2.93 -18.74
C THR A 90 14.85 -3.46 -17.37
N LEU A 91 14.05 -3.15 -16.34
CA LEU A 91 14.27 -3.68 -15.00
C LEU A 91 13.31 -4.84 -14.69
N PRO A 92 13.74 -5.83 -13.88
CA PRO A 92 12.83 -6.82 -13.35
C PRO A 92 11.76 -6.19 -12.45
N LEU A 93 10.60 -6.83 -12.40
CA LEU A 93 9.49 -6.47 -11.52
C LEU A 93 9.39 -7.47 -10.37
N LEU A 94 9.37 -6.97 -9.13
CA LEU A 94 9.16 -7.76 -7.93
C LEU A 94 7.82 -7.38 -7.31
N VAL A 95 6.90 -8.33 -7.20
CA VAL A 95 5.62 -8.14 -6.49
C VAL A 95 5.77 -8.65 -5.06
N TYR A 96 5.54 -7.78 -4.09
CA TYR A 96 5.69 -8.04 -2.67
C TYR A 96 4.34 -8.04 -1.97
N PHE A 97 4.13 -9.04 -1.12
CA PHE A 97 2.99 -9.15 -0.22
C PHE A 97 3.52 -9.05 1.20
N HIS A 98 3.01 -8.10 1.98
CA HIS A 98 3.45 -7.93 3.35
C HIS A 98 3.03 -9.11 4.23
N GLY A 99 3.68 -9.25 5.38
CA GLY A 99 3.33 -10.26 6.38
C GLY A 99 2.16 -9.81 7.27
N GLY A 100 2.06 -10.39 8.47
CA GLY A 100 1.03 -10.03 9.45
C GLY A 100 -0.14 -11.01 9.54
N GLY A 101 0.06 -12.26 9.10
CA GLY A 101 -0.92 -13.34 9.27
C GLY A 101 -2.27 -13.09 8.58
N PHE A 102 -2.27 -12.27 7.51
CA PHE A 102 -3.47 -11.77 6.81
C PHE A 102 -4.39 -10.87 7.64
N CYS A 103 -4.08 -10.62 8.91
CA CYS A 103 -4.93 -9.86 9.82
C CYS A 103 -4.40 -8.46 10.10
N VAL A 104 -3.11 -8.21 9.90
CA VAL A 104 -2.47 -6.89 10.10
C VAL A 104 -1.44 -6.62 9.00
N GLY A 105 -0.90 -5.41 8.99
CA GLY A 105 0.09 -4.96 8.03
C GLY A 105 -0.47 -3.93 7.07
N SER A 106 0.43 -3.20 6.43
CA SER A 106 0.09 -2.28 5.35
C SER A 106 1.34 -1.98 4.54
N THR A 107 1.16 -1.65 3.26
CA THR A 107 2.24 -1.07 2.46
C THR A 107 2.77 0.25 3.01
N ALA A 108 2.03 0.91 3.90
CA ALA A 108 2.43 2.15 4.54
C ALA A 108 3.25 1.94 5.82
N TRP A 109 3.40 0.72 6.35
CA TRP A 109 4.22 0.49 7.54
C TRP A 109 5.69 0.86 7.29
N SER A 110 6.27 1.69 8.16
CA SER A 110 7.63 2.22 8.00
C SER A 110 8.68 1.12 7.81
N CYS A 111 8.59 0.04 8.56
CA CYS A 111 9.53 -1.08 8.45
C CYS A 111 9.51 -1.75 7.07
N TYR A 112 8.33 -1.93 6.46
CA TYR A 112 8.22 -2.43 5.09
C TYR A 112 8.65 -1.38 4.09
N HIS A 113 8.30 -0.11 4.31
CA HIS A 113 8.66 0.98 3.41
C HIS A 113 10.17 1.15 3.28
N ASP A 114 10.91 1.15 4.39
CA ASP A 114 12.37 1.26 4.40
C ASP A 114 13.03 0.02 3.79
N PHE A 115 12.53 -1.16 4.15
CA PHE A 115 13.00 -2.44 3.61
C PHE A 115 12.85 -2.50 2.09
N LEU A 116 11.66 -2.18 1.56
CA LEU A 116 11.37 -2.28 0.13
C LEU A 116 12.07 -1.19 -0.68
N THR A 117 12.27 0.00 -0.11
CA THR A 117 13.14 1.03 -0.72
C THR A 117 14.56 0.51 -0.87
N SER A 118 15.14 -0.07 0.19
CA SER A 118 16.48 -0.65 0.14
C SER A 118 16.57 -1.81 -0.86
N LEU A 119 15.53 -2.66 -0.89
CA LEU A 119 15.44 -3.81 -1.79
C LEU A 119 15.44 -3.36 -3.25
N ALA A 120 14.60 -2.39 -3.62
CA ALA A 120 14.52 -1.85 -4.98
C ALA A 120 15.87 -1.32 -5.47
N VAL A 121 16.57 -0.53 -4.63
CA VAL A 121 17.89 0.04 -4.96
C VAL A 121 18.95 -1.05 -5.14
N LYS A 122 19.05 -1.99 -4.19
CA LYS A 122 20.09 -3.02 -4.18
C LYS A 122 19.91 -4.04 -5.30
N THR A 123 18.67 -4.40 -5.60
CA THR A 123 18.35 -5.41 -6.63
C THR A 123 18.19 -4.80 -8.02
N ARG A 124 18.07 -3.47 -8.13
CA ARG A 124 17.70 -2.77 -9.36
C ARG A 124 16.40 -3.31 -9.96
N CYS A 125 15.41 -3.56 -9.09
CA CYS A 125 14.08 -3.99 -9.50
C CYS A 125 13.06 -2.89 -9.22
N VAL A 126 12.06 -2.78 -10.08
CA VAL A 126 10.81 -2.10 -9.68
C VAL A 126 10.11 -2.99 -8.68
N VAL A 127 9.75 -2.47 -7.52
CA VAL A 127 9.06 -3.23 -6.46
C VAL A 127 7.63 -2.72 -6.35
N VAL A 128 6.66 -3.64 -6.38
CA VAL A 128 5.24 -3.35 -6.21
C VAL A 128 4.77 -4.03 -4.93
N SER A 129 4.50 -3.23 -3.90
CA SER A 129 3.98 -3.68 -2.62
C SER A 129 2.46 -3.66 -2.62
N VAL A 130 1.83 -4.81 -2.38
CA VAL A 130 0.37 -4.96 -2.41
C VAL A 130 -0.22 -4.69 -1.03
N ASN A 131 -1.14 -3.74 -0.95
CA ASN A 131 -1.95 -3.50 0.24
C ASN A 131 -3.28 -4.25 0.12
N TYR A 132 -3.22 -5.56 0.38
CA TYR A 132 -4.35 -6.47 0.25
C TYR A 132 -5.34 -6.34 1.43
N ARG A 133 -6.59 -6.78 1.22
CA ARG A 133 -7.64 -6.76 2.26
C ARG A 133 -7.33 -7.71 3.40
N LEU A 134 -7.60 -7.26 4.63
CA LEU A 134 -7.28 -8.01 5.85
C LEU A 134 -8.49 -8.77 6.40
N ALA A 135 -8.19 -9.88 7.04
CA ALA A 135 -9.11 -10.58 7.94
C ALA A 135 -9.17 -9.86 9.31
N PRO A 136 -10.27 -10.01 10.06
CA PRO A 136 -11.44 -10.86 9.78
C PRO A 136 -12.52 -10.22 8.87
N GLU A 137 -12.44 -8.93 8.54
CA GLU A 137 -13.41 -8.22 7.70
C GLU A 137 -13.49 -8.84 6.29
N HIS A 138 -12.33 -9.24 5.77
CA HIS A 138 -12.20 -9.92 4.50
C HIS A 138 -11.38 -11.20 4.69
N ARG A 139 -12.04 -12.26 5.17
CA ARG A 139 -11.40 -13.57 5.31
C ARG A 139 -10.87 -14.08 3.96
N LEU A 140 -9.90 -14.98 4.02
CA LEU A 140 -9.44 -15.69 2.82
C LEU A 140 -10.63 -16.34 2.09
N PRO A 141 -10.67 -16.28 0.74
CA PRO A 141 -9.55 -16.01 -0.16
C PRO A 141 -9.31 -14.54 -0.56
N ALA A 142 -9.95 -13.54 0.09
CA ALA A 142 -9.91 -12.15 -0.37
C ALA A 142 -8.51 -11.58 -0.67
N ALA A 143 -7.52 -11.85 0.20
CA ALA A 143 -6.14 -11.42 -0.02
C ALA A 143 -5.48 -12.08 -1.25
N TYR A 144 -5.85 -13.32 -1.56
CA TYR A 144 -5.37 -14.01 -2.77
C TYR A 144 -5.99 -13.41 -4.03
N ASP A 145 -7.29 -13.12 -3.99
CA ASP A 145 -8.00 -12.48 -5.10
C ASP A 145 -7.37 -11.10 -5.39
N ASP A 146 -7.05 -10.33 -4.36
CA ASP A 146 -6.36 -9.03 -4.51
C ASP A 146 -4.99 -9.19 -5.16
N GLY A 147 -4.22 -10.20 -4.76
CA GLY A 147 -2.92 -10.51 -5.37
C GLY A 147 -3.03 -10.92 -6.84
N VAL A 148 -3.97 -11.80 -7.17
CA VAL A 148 -4.24 -12.22 -8.56
C VAL A 148 -4.68 -11.02 -9.40
N ASN A 149 -5.51 -10.14 -8.85
CA ASN A 149 -5.97 -8.93 -9.52
C ASN A 149 -4.81 -7.96 -9.80
N VAL A 150 -3.91 -7.75 -8.84
CA VAL A 150 -2.71 -6.91 -9.03
C VAL A 150 -1.80 -7.48 -10.10
N VAL A 151 -1.48 -8.78 -10.03
CA VAL A 151 -0.60 -9.42 -11.01
C VAL A 151 -1.22 -9.36 -12.41
N SER A 152 -2.51 -9.64 -12.53
CA SER A 152 -3.25 -9.53 -13.80
C SER A 152 -3.24 -8.10 -14.34
N TRP A 153 -3.41 -7.11 -13.47
CA TRP A 153 -3.32 -5.69 -13.84
C TRP A 153 -1.93 -5.34 -14.36
N LEU A 154 -0.86 -5.76 -13.68
CA LEU A 154 0.54 -5.53 -14.09
C LEU A 154 0.84 -6.15 -15.47
N VAL A 155 0.37 -7.38 -15.71
CA VAL A 155 0.52 -8.05 -17.02
C VAL A 155 -0.21 -7.27 -18.12
N LYS A 156 -1.41 -6.75 -17.85
CA LYS A 156 -2.15 -5.92 -18.81
C LYS A 156 -1.44 -4.59 -19.12
N GLN A 157 -0.78 -3.97 -18.14
CA GLN A 157 0.03 -2.77 -18.38
C GLN A 157 1.19 -3.09 -19.34
N HIS A 158 1.85 -4.24 -19.18
CA HIS A 158 2.93 -4.63 -20.09
C HIS A 158 2.44 -4.83 -21.54
N ILE A 159 1.30 -5.51 -21.72
CA ILE A 159 0.73 -5.82 -23.04
C ILE A 159 0.21 -4.55 -23.74
N SER A 160 -0.50 -3.67 -23.01
CA SER A 160 -1.15 -2.49 -23.59
C SER A 160 -0.17 -1.42 -24.07
N HIS A 161 1.07 -1.44 -23.58
CA HIS A 161 2.12 -0.49 -23.95
C HIS A 161 3.15 -1.07 -24.94
N GLY A 162 2.84 -2.18 -25.63
CA GLY A 162 3.64 -2.70 -26.73
C GLY A 162 5.09 -3.09 -26.38
N GLY A 163 5.38 -3.31 -25.09
CA GLY A 163 6.74 -3.21 -24.59
C GLY A 163 7.24 -1.76 -24.69
N TYR A 164 7.61 -1.17 -23.56
CA TYR A 164 8.06 0.22 -23.37
C TYR A 164 6.99 1.26 -22.94
N SER A 165 7.01 1.46 -21.61
CA SER A 165 6.83 2.71 -20.84
C SER A 165 5.58 3.57 -21.06
N SER A 166 4.74 3.63 -20.01
CA SER A 166 4.15 4.92 -19.60
C SER A 166 4.07 5.13 -18.08
N TRP A 167 4.85 4.40 -17.27
CA TRP A 167 4.90 4.56 -15.80
C TRP A 167 6.33 4.50 -15.22
N VAL A 168 7.35 4.59 -16.09
CA VAL A 168 8.77 4.77 -15.73
C VAL A 168 9.25 6.04 -16.42
#